data_AF-A0A8S8Y8G4-F1
#
_entry.id   AF-A0A8S8Y8G4-F1
#
_cell.length_a   1.000
_cell.length_b   1.000
_cell.length_c   1.000
_cell.angle_alpha   90.00
_cell.angle_beta   90.00
_cell.angle_gamma   90.00
#
_symmetry.space_group_name_H-M   'P 1'
#
loop_
_entity.id
_entity.type
_entity.pdbx_description
1 polymer ?
#
loop_
_entity_poly.entity_id
_entity_poly.type
_entity_poly.pdbx_seq_one_letter_code
_entity_poly.pdbx_strand_id
1 'polypeptide(L)'
;MVHEEMTPRTVVSAFDMEKTIKEVLDDNTILRFSRIPVYEETIDNVRGLVIRSEILMAASRDEWTLTLKDIMKPILKLEQDATIEQALDVFLTNKQQFALVRDEFGGTSGILTMEDVMETLLGKEIVDELDEVEDMRELAREQAAQTEDE
;
A
#
# COMPACT_ATOMS: atom_id res chain seq x y z
N MET A 1 -2.19 -15.92 9.06
CA MET A 1 -3.43 -15.20 8.69
C MET A 1 -3.06 -13.88 8.04
N VAL A 2 -3.93 -13.25 7.25
CA VAL A 2 -3.60 -11.99 6.57
C VAL A 2 -3.08 -10.92 7.54
N HIS A 3 -3.68 -10.76 8.72
CA HIS A 3 -3.23 -9.79 9.73
C HIS A 3 -1.82 -10.04 10.27
N GLU A 4 -1.27 -11.24 10.14
CA GLU A 4 0.10 -11.59 10.55
C GLU A 4 1.11 -11.22 9.44
N GLU A 5 0.61 -11.17 8.19
CA GLU A 5 1.42 -11.01 7.00
C GLU A 5 1.29 -9.64 6.30
N MET A 6 0.37 -8.79 6.76
CA MET A 6 0.16 -7.48 6.16
C MET A 6 1.22 -6.46 6.60
N THR A 7 1.46 -5.47 5.75
CA THR A 7 2.12 -4.23 6.16
C THR A 7 1.10 -3.37 6.94
N PRO A 8 1.33 -3.07 8.23
CA PRO A 8 0.37 -2.34 9.06
C PRO A 8 0.15 -0.90 8.60
N ARG A 9 -1.08 -0.38 8.73
CA ARG A 9 -1.46 0.98 8.27
C ARG A 9 -0.53 2.10 8.76
N THR A 10 0.08 1.93 9.93
CA THR A 10 0.95 2.93 10.59
C THR A 10 2.20 3.25 9.78
N VAL A 11 2.68 2.29 8.98
CA VAL A 11 3.87 2.42 8.13
C VAL A 11 3.54 2.44 6.64
N VAL A 12 2.25 2.41 6.28
CA VAL A 12 1.82 2.50 4.88
C VAL A 12 1.96 3.93 4.39
N SER A 13 2.76 4.11 3.34
CA SER A 13 2.75 5.36 2.58
C SER A 13 1.48 5.44 1.74
N ALA A 14 0.68 6.48 1.96
CA ALA A 14 -0.57 6.73 1.23
C ALA A 14 -0.72 8.23 0.96
N PHE A 15 -1.48 8.57 -0.08
CA PHE A 15 -1.70 9.96 -0.47
C PHE A 15 -3.18 10.36 -0.37
N ASP A 16 -3.41 11.63 -0.06
CA ASP A 16 -4.73 12.25 -0.21
C ASP A 16 -5.08 12.29 -1.71
N MET A 17 -6.27 11.81 -2.06
CA MET A 17 -6.74 11.71 -3.43
C MET A 17 -6.90 13.06 -4.14
N GLU A 18 -7.08 14.15 -3.39
CA GLU A 18 -7.25 15.50 -3.95
C GLU A 18 -5.89 16.16 -4.24
N LYS A 19 -4.76 15.57 -3.84
CA LYS A 19 -3.43 16.08 -4.21
C LYS A 19 -3.22 16.00 -5.72
N THR A 20 -2.64 17.06 -6.25
CA THR A 20 -2.21 17.14 -7.64
C THR A 20 -0.89 16.42 -7.88
N ILE A 21 -0.61 16.06 -9.14
CA ILE A 21 0.68 15.49 -9.55
C ILE A 21 1.84 16.38 -9.09
N LYS A 22 1.69 17.70 -9.18
CA LYS A 22 2.71 18.65 -8.74
C LYS A 22 2.96 18.55 -7.24
N GLU A 23 1.92 18.62 -6.41
CA GLU A 23 2.06 18.54 -4.96
C GLU A 23 2.71 17.23 -4.54
N VAL A 24 2.32 16.11 -5.16
CA VAL A 24 2.93 14.80 -4.89
C VAL A 24 4.42 14.80 -5.17
N LEU A 25 4.87 15.38 -6.29
CA LEU A 25 6.29 15.40 -6.66
C LEU A 25 7.10 16.47 -5.92
N ASP A 26 6.48 17.58 -5.54
CA ASP A 26 7.10 18.62 -4.72
C ASP A 26 7.31 18.14 -3.27
N ASP A 27 6.32 17.42 -2.71
CA ASP A 27 6.37 16.87 -1.35
C ASP A 27 7.28 15.64 -1.22
N ASN A 28 7.55 14.94 -2.33
CA ASN A 28 8.28 13.67 -2.32
C ASN A 28 9.46 13.70 -3.29
N THR A 29 10.67 13.83 -2.74
CA THR A 29 11.91 13.75 -3.52
C THR A 29 12.04 12.43 -4.28
N ILE A 30 11.56 11.32 -3.70
CA ILE A 30 11.62 9.98 -4.29
C ILE A 30 10.31 9.24 -4.00
N LEU A 31 9.62 8.81 -5.06
CA LEU A 31 8.49 7.89 -4.97
C LEU A 31 9.01 6.45 -4.93
N ARG A 32 9.11 5.89 -3.72
CA ARG A 32 9.74 4.57 -3.50
C ARG A 32 8.84 3.41 -3.95
N PHE A 33 7.56 3.48 -3.63
CA PHE A 33 6.63 2.38 -3.88
C PHE A 33 6.00 2.44 -5.26
N SER A 34 5.85 1.27 -5.89
CA SER A 34 5.23 1.15 -7.22
C SER A 34 3.72 1.37 -7.19
N ARG A 35 3.06 1.02 -6.09
CA ARG A 35 1.61 1.13 -5.86
C ARG A 35 1.39 1.84 -4.54
N ILE A 36 0.56 2.87 -4.55
CA ILE A 36 0.37 3.76 -3.40
C ILE A 36 -1.14 3.91 -3.18
N PRO A 37 -1.68 3.52 -2.01
CA PRO A 37 -3.07 3.76 -1.68
C PRO A 37 -3.41 5.25 -1.73
N VAL A 38 -4.62 5.56 -2.17
CA VAL A 38 -5.18 6.92 -2.12
C VAL A 38 -6.42 6.95 -1.25
N TYR A 39 -6.48 7.94 -0.36
CA TYR A 39 -7.54 8.06 0.62
C TYR A 39 -8.29 9.39 0.51
N GLU A 40 -9.49 9.42 1.07
CA GLU A 40 -10.28 10.64 1.23
C GLU A 40 -10.38 10.97 2.72
N GLU A 41 -10.02 12.20 3.10
CA GLU A 41 -9.95 12.70 4.48
C GLU A 41 -8.92 11.98 5.37
N THR A 42 -8.99 10.66 5.51
CA THR A 42 -8.13 9.86 6.39
C THR A 42 -7.80 8.50 5.75
N ILE A 43 -6.68 7.89 6.18
CA ILE A 43 -6.22 6.59 5.70
C ILE A 43 -7.22 5.44 5.95
N ASP A 44 -8.19 5.62 6.86
CA ASP A 44 -9.26 4.64 7.06
C ASP A 44 -10.28 4.61 5.91
N ASN A 45 -10.28 5.65 5.06
CA ASN A 45 -11.16 5.77 3.91
C ASN A 45 -10.38 5.73 2.60
N VAL A 46 -9.63 4.63 2.38
CA VAL A 46 -8.97 4.37 1.10
C VAL A 46 -10.00 4.14 -0.01
N ARG A 47 -9.89 4.95 -1.08
CA ARG A 47 -10.79 4.93 -2.25
C ARG A 47 -10.22 4.14 -3.42
N GLY A 48 -8.89 4.00 -3.50
CA GLY A 48 -8.22 3.31 -4.59
C GLY A 48 -6.72 3.23 -4.40
N LEU A 49 -5.99 3.03 -5.49
CA LEU A 49 -4.53 3.15 -5.54
C LEU A 49 -4.08 3.86 -6.80
N VAL A 50 -2.90 4.48 -6.75
CA VAL A 50 -2.22 5.03 -7.92
C VAL A 50 -0.93 4.26 -8.17
N ILE A 51 -0.56 4.16 -9.45
CA ILE A 51 0.69 3.53 -9.86
C ILE A 51 1.72 4.64 -10.06
N ARG A 52 2.91 4.49 -9.46
CA ARG A 52 4.00 5.48 -9.56
C ARG A 52 4.30 5.90 -10.99
N SER A 53 4.35 4.93 -11.91
CA SER A 53 4.64 5.22 -13.32
C SER A 53 3.59 6.11 -13.97
N GLU A 54 2.33 6.09 -13.52
CA GLU A 54 1.26 6.95 -14.04
C GLU A 54 1.40 8.39 -13.54
N ILE A 55 1.82 8.57 -12.28
CA ILE A 55 2.17 9.90 -11.73
C ILE A 55 3.31 10.51 -12.56
N LEU A 56 4.38 9.74 -12.77
CA LEU A 56 5.53 10.21 -13.56
C LEU A 56 5.17 10.46 -15.03
N MET A 57 4.28 9.66 -15.60
CA MET A 57 3.83 9.84 -16.97
C MET A 57 2.95 11.09 -17.12
N ALA A 58 2.05 11.37 -16.17
CA ALA A 58 1.26 12.60 -16.14
C ALA A 58 2.17 13.84 -16.03
N ALA A 59 3.19 13.78 -15.16
CA ALA A 59 4.21 14.81 -15.05
C ALA A 59 4.98 15.02 -16.37
N SER A 60 5.35 13.95 -17.07
CA SER A 60 6.02 14.05 -18.38
C SER A 60 5.16 14.65 -19.50
N ARG A 61 3.84 14.71 -19.30
CA ARG A 61 2.86 15.33 -20.20
C ARG A 61 2.45 16.75 -19.75
N ASP A 62 3.12 17.30 -18.75
CA ASP A 62 2.78 18.58 -18.12
C ASP A 62 1.38 18.65 -17.49
N GLU A 63 0.82 17.50 -17.10
CA GLU A 63 -0.51 17.39 -16.46
C GLU A 63 -0.44 17.70 -14.95
N TRP A 64 0.22 18.79 -14.58
CA TRP A 64 0.57 19.15 -13.20
C TRP A 64 -0.63 19.35 -12.26
N THR A 65 -1.79 19.69 -12.81
CA THR A 65 -3.03 20.00 -12.07
C THR A 65 -3.95 18.80 -11.92
N LEU A 66 -3.63 17.68 -12.58
CA LEU A 66 -4.41 16.46 -12.48
C LEU A 66 -4.30 15.93 -11.05
N THR A 67 -5.42 15.50 -10.47
CA THR A 67 -5.46 14.99 -9.11
C THR A 67 -5.22 13.48 -9.08
N LEU A 68 -4.78 12.95 -7.96
CA LEU A 68 -4.64 11.50 -7.81
C LEU A 68 -5.96 10.75 -8.00
N LYS A 69 -7.10 11.37 -7.64
CA LYS A 69 -8.45 10.90 -7.91
C LYS A 69 -8.72 10.66 -9.40
N ASP A 70 -8.14 11.48 -10.29
CA ASP A 70 -8.39 11.37 -11.74
C ASP A 70 -7.68 10.16 -12.36
N ILE A 71 -6.57 9.72 -11.77
CA ILE A 71 -5.75 8.59 -12.26
C ILE A 71 -5.84 7.34 -11.38
N MET A 72 -6.57 7.39 -10.25
CA MET A 72 -6.66 6.25 -9.36
C MET A 72 -7.34 5.06 -10.01
N LYS A 73 -6.92 3.87 -9.58
CA LYS A 73 -7.50 2.59 -9.97
C LYS A 73 -8.20 1.92 -8.81
N PRO A 74 -9.15 1.01 -9.09
CA PRO A 74 -9.73 0.16 -8.06
C PRO A 74 -8.66 -0.63 -7.33
N ILE A 75 -8.84 -0.75 -6.01
CA ILE A 75 -8.00 -1.55 -5.11
C ILE A 75 -8.79 -2.77 -4.63
N LEU A 76 -8.15 -3.94 -4.63
CA LEU A 76 -8.74 -5.13 -4.00
C LEU A 76 -8.85 -4.96 -2.50
N LYS A 77 -9.81 -5.67 -1.90
CA LYS A 77 -10.02 -5.67 -0.47
C LYS A 77 -9.96 -7.10 0.04
N LEU A 78 -9.29 -7.27 1.17
CA LEU A 78 -9.21 -8.51 1.93
C LEU A 78 -9.61 -8.20 3.37
N GLU A 79 -10.26 -9.17 4.00
CA GLU A 79 -10.51 -9.12 5.44
C GLU A 79 -9.26 -9.58 6.20
N GLN A 80 -8.97 -8.96 7.33
CA GLN A 80 -7.76 -9.26 8.12
C GLN A 80 -7.72 -10.70 8.65
N ASP A 81 -8.89 -11.32 8.82
CA ASP A 81 -9.10 -12.70 9.27
C ASP A 81 -9.17 -13.71 8.11
N ALA A 82 -8.84 -13.31 6.89
CA ALA A 82 -8.66 -14.27 5.80
C ALA A 82 -7.39 -15.10 5.98
N THR A 83 -7.38 -16.32 5.44
CA THR A 83 -6.17 -17.14 5.34
C THR A 83 -5.29 -16.67 4.18
N ILE A 84 -4.02 -17.07 4.19
CA ILE A 84 -3.07 -16.70 3.13
C ILE A 84 -3.44 -17.38 1.80
N GLU A 85 -3.99 -18.60 1.85
CA GLU A 85 -4.51 -19.31 0.67
C GLU A 85 -5.72 -18.58 0.07
N GLN A 86 -6.62 -18.05 0.91
CA GLN A 86 -7.74 -17.24 0.43
C GLN A 86 -7.25 -15.93 -0.22
N ALA A 87 -6.24 -15.29 0.37
CA ALA A 87 -5.62 -14.10 -0.21
C ALA A 87 -4.96 -14.41 -1.58
N LEU A 88 -4.25 -15.54 -1.69
CA LEU A 88 -3.68 -16.01 -2.95
C LEU A 88 -4.75 -16.21 -4.02
N ASP A 89 -5.84 -16.91 -3.70
CA ASP A 89 -6.95 -17.15 -4.62
C ASP A 89 -7.58 -15.85 -5.12
N VAL A 90 -7.74 -14.87 -4.23
CA VAL A 90 -8.24 -13.52 -4.59
C VAL A 90 -7.27 -12.84 -5.56
N PHE A 91 -5.97 -12.85 -5.29
CA PHE A 91 -4.98 -12.24 -6.18
C PHE A 91 -4.94 -12.91 -7.56
N LEU A 92 -4.92 -14.24 -7.61
CA LEU A 92 -4.88 -15.01 -8.86
C LEU A 92 -6.15 -14.79 -9.70
N THR A 93 -7.32 -14.81 -9.05
CA THR A 93 -8.62 -14.62 -9.72
C THR A 93 -8.74 -13.23 -10.35
N ASN A 94 -8.32 -12.21 -9.60
CA ASN A 94 -8.44 -10.82 -10.05
C ASN A 94 -7.25 -10.35 -10.89
N LYS A 95 -6.17 -11.14 -10.98
CA LYS A 95 -4.92 -10.78 -11.65
C LYS A 95 -4.33 -9.46 -11.12
N GLN A 96 -4.40 -9.25 -9.82
CA GLN A 96 -3.80 -8.12 -9.13
C GLN A 96 -2.86 -8.63 -8.03
N GLN A 97 -1.93 -7.79 -7.60
CA GLN A 97 -0.86 -8.16 -6.66
C GLN A 97 -0.85 -7.29 -5.40
N PHE A 98 -1.92 -6.51 -5.18
CA PHE A 98 -1.98 -5.53 -4.11
C PHE A 98 -3.42 -5.41 -3.61
N ALA A 99 -3.60 -5.52 -2.31
CA ALA A 99 -4.89 -5.43 -1.65
C ALA A 99 -4.81 -4.55 -0.40
N LEU A 100 -5.90 -3.82 -0.16
CA LEU A 100 -6.18 -3.19 1.12
C LEU A 100 -6.71 -4.24 2.08
N VAL A 101 -6.18 -4.28 3.30
CA VAL A 101 -6.66 -5.14 4.37
C VAL A 101 -7.59 -4.34 5.28
N ARG A 102 -8.75 -4.91 5.60
CA ARG A 102 -9.77 -4.28 6.45
C ARG A 102 -9.98 -5.00 7.77
N ASP A 103 -10.34 -4.24 8.79
CA ASP A 103 -10.82 -4.75 10.07
C ASP A 103 -12.33 -5.07 10.03
N GLU A 104 -12.84 -5.68 11.10
CA GLU A 104 -14.26 -6.01 11.23
C GLU A 104 -15.21 -4.79 11.28
N PHE A 105 -14.66 -3.58 11.46
CA PHE A 105 -15.41 -2.31 11.48
C PHE A 105 -15.37 -1.60 10.12
N GLY A 106 -14.64 -2.16 9.14
CA GLY A 106 -14.49 -1.63 7.78
C GLY A 106 -13.41 -0.56 7.62
N GLY A 107 -12.61 -0.32 8.66
CA GLY A 107 -11.42 0.54 8.64
C GLY A 107 -10.25 -0.11 7.91
N THR A 108 -9.19 0.65 7.69
CA THR A 108 -7.97 0.14 7.05
C THR A 108 -7.05 -0.47 8.11
N SER A 109 -6.81 -1.77 8.08
CA SER A 109 -5.79 -2.43 8.93
C SER A 109 -4.39 -2.30 8.35
N GLY A 110 -4.27 -2.30 7.02
CA GLY A 110 -2.99 -2.28 6.32
C GLY A 110 -3.13 -2.62 4.84
N ILE A 111 -2.04 -3.11 4.26
CA ILE A 111 -1.99 -3.60 2.88
C ILE A 111 -1.31 -4.97 2.84
N LEU A 112 -1.65 -5.77 1.84
CA LEU A 112 -1.01 -7.04 1.56
C LEU A 112 -0.63 -7.10 0.08
N THR A 113 0.54 -7.64 -0.20
CA THR A 113 1.04 -7.83 -1.56
C THR A 113 1.06 -9.31 -1.94
N MET A 114 1.19 -9.61 -3.24
CA MET A 114 1.37 -11.00 -3.68
C MET A 114 2.72 -11.56 -3.19
N GLU A 115 3.71 -10.69 -3.08
CA GLU A 115 5.04 -10.99 -2.60
C GLU A 115 4.98 -11.50 -1.15
N ASP A 116 4.26 -10.81 -0.26
CA ASP A 116 4.00 -11.27 1.13
C ASP A 116 3.39 -12.67 1.16
N VAL A 117 2.34 -12.89 0.36
CA VAL A 117 1.63 -14.17 0.29
C VAL A 117 2.56 -15.29 -0.18
N MET A 118 3.38 -15.02 -1.20
CA MET A 118 4.32 -15.99 -1.75
C MET A 118 5.45 -16.31 -0.76
N GLU A 119 5.96 -15.30 -0.06
CA GLU A 119 6.97 -15.44 0.99
C GLU A 119 6.48 -16.35 2.12
N THR A 120 5.26 -16.12 2.64
CA THR A 120 4.69 -16.96 3.69
C THR A 120 4.53 -18.40 3.23
N LEU A 121 4.07 -18.62 1.98
CA LEU A 121 3.86 -19.98 1.44
C LEU A 121 5.18 -20.71 1.13
N LEU A 122 6.23 -19.98 0.74
CA LEU A 122 7.56 -20.53 0.47
C LEU A 122 8.42 -20.68 1.72
N GLY A 123 8.08 -19.96 2.80
CA GLY A 123 8.85 -19.90 4.04
C GLY A 123 10.22 -19.24 3.85
N LYS A 124 10.32 -18.29 2.92
CA LYS A 124 11.55 -17.58 2.57
C LYS A 124 11.23 -16.15 2.14
N GLU A 125 12.02 -15.21 2.65
CA GLU A 125 11.95 -13.81 2.25
C GLU A 125 12.27 -13.63 0.77
N ILE A 126 11.47 -12.81 0.11
CA ILE A 126 11.72 -12.36 -1.27
C ILE A 126 12.18 -10.91 -1.22
N VAL A 127 13.48 -10.71 -1.05
CA VAL A 127 14.09 -9.37 -1.03
C VAL A 127 14.29 -8.88 -2.46
N ASP A 128 13.66 -7.76 -2.83
CA ASP A 128 13.95 -7.08 -4.10
C ASP A 128 15.28 -6.31 -3.99
N GLU A 129 16.03 -6.19 -5.08
CA GLU A 129 17.34 -5.53 -5.11
C GLU A 129 17.26 -4.03 -4.74
N LEU A 130 16.06 -3.46 -4.71
CA LEU A 130 15.77 -2.04 -4.48
C LEU A 130 15.23 -1.75 -3.06
N ASP A 131 15.00 -2.76 -2.23
CA ASP A 131 14.45 -2.57 -0.89
C ASP A 131 15.52 -2.03 0.07
N GLU A 132 15.35 -0.79 0.56
CA GLU A 132 16.21 -0.20 1.60
C GLU A 132 15.87 -0.71 3.01
N VAL A 133 14.64 -1.22 3.20
CA VAL A 133 14.14 -1.80 4.45
C VAL A 133 13.71 -3.22 4.12
N GLU A 134 14.36 -4.21 4.74
CA GLU A 134 14.11 -5.63 4.47
C GLU A 134 12.72 -6.08 4.96
N ASP A 135 12.24 -5.56 6.09
CA ASP A 135 10.91 -5.87 6.64
C ASP A 135 10.16 -4.63 7.15
N MET A 136 9.09 -4.24 6.45
CA MET A 136 8.23 -3.12 6.84
C MET A 136 7.45 -3.40 8.15
N ARG A 137 7.26 -4.66 8.52
CA ARG A 137 6.64 -5.06 9.80
C ARG A 137 7.61 -4.85 10.96
N GLU A 138 8.90 -5.06 10.74
CA GLU A 138 9.93 -4.75 11.73
C GLU A 138 9.97 -3.24 12.01
N LEU A 139 9.98 -2.41 10.94
CA LEU A 139 9.89 -0.96 11.07
C LEU A 139 8.66 -0.52 11.88
N ALA A 140 7.51 -1.16 11.66
CA ALA A 140 6.30 -0.86 12.42
C ALA A 140 6.44 -1.18 13.91
N ARG A 141 7.13 -2.28 14.26
CA ARG A 141 7.40 -2.66 15.66
C ARG A 141 8.35 -1.67 16.34
N GLU A 142 9.38 -1.20 15.63
CA GLU A 142 10.31 -0.20 16.15
C GLU A 142 9.61 1.13 16.46
N GLN A 143 8.75 1.62 15.56
CA GLN A 143 7.99 2.85 15.78
C GLN A 143 7.00 2.73 16.95
N ALA A 144 6.36 1.56 17.10
CA ALA A 144 5.45 1.30 18.21
C ALA A 144 6.20 1.34 19.55
N ALA A 145 7.37 0.70 19.65
CA ALA A 145 8.18 0.70 20.86
C ALA A 145 8.66 2.12 21.25
N GLN A 146 9.02 2.95 20.27
CA GLN A 146 9.43 4.34 20.53
C GLN A 146 8.28 5.23 21.03
N THR A 147 7.04 4.95 20.61
CA THR A 147 5.86 5.70 21.04
C THR A 147 5.45 5.38 22.48
N GLU A 148 5.87 4.22 23.02
CA GLU A 148 5.61 3.83 24.42
C GLU A 148 6.60 4.44 25.43
N ASP A 149 7.75 4.92 24.95
CA ASP A 149 8.83 5.52 25.77
C ASP A 149 8.75 7.07 25.87
N GLU A 150 7.81 7.72 25.17
CA GLU A 150 7.53 9.19 25.20
C GLU A 150 6.26 9.55 26.00
#